data_AF-A0A2M7D883-F1
#
_entry.id   AF-A0A2M7D883-F1
#
_cell.length_a   1.000
_cell.length_b   1.000
_cell.length_c   1.000
_cell.angle_alpha   90.00
_cell.angle_beta   90.00
_cell.angle_gamma   90.00
#
_symmetry.space_group_name_H-M   'P 1'
#
loop_
_entity.id
_entity.type
_entity.pdbx_description
1 polymer ?
#
loop_
_entity_poly.entity_id
_entity_poly.type
_entity_poly.pdbx_seq_one_letter_code
_entity_poly.pdbx_strand_id
1 'polypeptide(L)'
;MKDLLEKEDSIKPPQIGKIVEGKLIGKARSAVFLDLGALGTGIIYGKEFLGVKNELKKFKVGDTVFTKVIDLENEEGYVELSLSQASDEITWEELRRKKEKGETMMVKILGANKGGLLAEVLSIPAFLPVSQLLSEHYPRVEGAESSKILTELQKFIGKEMEIKVFDLDPREGKLILSEKAKRSEKVKEILKNYKVGDVVEGEITGITNFGVFIKFPSSAKTTEGEAYNLEGLIHISELDWQLIEDPADIVKVGDKVKAKIISISDDKVSLSLKSLKKDPWIDIEEKYKKGDEVSGKVTKFNPYGAFIAISPKIQGLIHISEFGTKSKMETALKIGEKYKFQILSIDPAVHRMSLKLKEEK
;
A
#
# COMPACT_ATOMS: atom_id res chain seq x y z
N MET A 1 -50.11 38.49 24.17
CA MET A 1 -50.69 37.13 24.36
C MET A 1 -51.35 36.70 23.05
N LYS A 2 -50.56 36.60 21.96
CA LYS A 2 -51.06 36.32 20.60
C LYS A 2 -49.92 35.81 19.70
N ASP A 3 -49.04 34.97 20.27
CA ASP A 3 -47.80 34.53 19.60
C ASP A 3 -47.40 33.12 20.06
N LEU A 4 -48.36 32.20 20.12
CA LEU A 4 -48.12 30.83 20.61
C LEU A 4 -48.95 29.73 19.92
N LEU A 5 -49.59 30.02 18.79
CA LEU A 5 -50.27 29.02 17.97
C LEU A 5 -49.99 29.31 16.50
N GLU A 6 -48.86 28.81 15.98
CA GLU A 6 -48.62 28.57 14.55
C GLU A 6 -47.22 27.93 14.39
N LYS A 7 -47.03 26.78 15.02
CA LYS A 7 -46.19 25.73 14.45
C LYS A 7 -47.13 24.59 14.13
N GLU A 8 -47.86 24.76 13.03
CA GLU A 8 -48.32 23.60 12.28
C GLU A 8 -47.06 22.81 11.92
N ASP A 9 -46.80 21.75 12.69
CA ASP A 9 -46.04 20.62 12.22
C ASP A 9 -46.71 20.19 10.93
N SER A 10 -46.14 20.63 9.81
CA SER A 10 -46.51 20.16 8.49
C SER A 10 -46.30 18.65 8.48
N ILE A 11 -47.38 17.90 8.75
CA ILE A 11 -47.46 16.46 8.59
C ILE A 11 -47.27 16.21 7.10
N LYS A 12 -46.02 16.07 6.68
CA LYS A 12 -45.69 15.66 5.31
C LYS A 12 -46.32 14.28 5.13
N PRO A 13 -47.18 14.09 4.11
CA PRO A 13 -47.75 12.78 3.86
C PRO A 13 -46.60 11.78 3.69
N PRO A 14 -46.70 10.58 4.29
CA PRO A 14 -45.67 9.57 4.13
C PRO A 14 -45.44 9.32 2.64
N GLN A 15 -44.17 9.42 2.22
CA GLN A 15 -43.78 9.08 0.86
C GLN A 15 -43.33 7.63 0.87
N ILE A 16 -43.86 6.85 -0.07
CA ILE A 16 -43.39 5.50 -0.37
C ILE A 16 -41.87 5.54 -0.60
N GLY A 17 -41.16 4.62 0.04
CA GLY A 17 -39.70 4.53 -0.02
C GLY A 17 -38.96 5.36 1.03
N LYS A 18 -39.64 5.97 2.01
CA LYS A 18 -38.97 6.68 3.12
C LYS A 18 -38.69 5.74 4.28
N ILE A 19 -37.50 5.88 4.89
CA ILE A 19 -37.16 5.21 6.15
C ILE A 19 -37.85 5.96 7.29
N VAL A 20 -38.58 5.20 8.12
CA VAL A 20 -39.31 5.65 9.29
C VAL A 20 -38.88 4.84 10.50
N GLU A 21 -38.98 5.44 11.67
CA GLU A 21 -38.67 4.79 12.94
C GLU A 21 -39.97 4.23 13.52
N GLY A 22 -39.97 2.95 13.86
CA GLY A 22 -41.15 2.23 14.34
C GLY A 22 -40.89 1.48 15.64
N LYS A 23 -41.79 1.62 16.63
CA LYS A 23 -41.69 0.91 17.91
C LYS A 23 -42.47 -0.40 17.86
N LEU A 24 -41.85 -1.51 18.26
CA LEU A 24 -42.49 -2.81 18.14
C LEU A 24 -43.63 -2.98 19.16
N ILE A 25 -44.88 -3.00 18.70
CA ILE A 25 -46.08 -3.11 19.55
C ILE A 25 -46.43 -4.58 19.81
N GLY A 26 -46.27 -5.44 18.79
CA GLY A 26 -46.74 -6.82 18.89
C GLY A 26 -46.21 -7.72 17.79
N LYS A 27 -46.15 -9.02 18.09
CA LYS A 27 -45.74 -10.07 17.14
C LYS A 27 -46.81 -11.13 17.03
N ALA A 28 -47.25 -11.40 15.82
CA ALA A 28 -48.05 -12.56 15.46
C ALA A 28 -47.15 -13.68 14.88
N ARG A 29 -47.74 -14.84 14.53
CA ARG A 29 -47.00 -16.00 14.00
C ARG A 29 -46.31 -15.73 12.65
N SER A 30 -46.83 -14.79 11.87
CA SER A 30 -46.38 -14.47 10.50
C SER A 30 -46.45 -12.97 10.18
N ALA A 31 -46.62 -12.13 11.20
CA ALA A 31 -46.69 -10.67 11.05
C ALA A 31 -46.14 -9.97 12.30
N VAL A 32 -45.61 -8.76 12.14
CA VAL A 32 -45.17 -7.90 13.23
C VAL A 32 -45.78 -6.52 13.07
N PHE A 33 -46.28 -5.95 14.16
CA PHE A 33 -46.89 -4.63 14.21
C PHE A 33 -45.92 -3.63 14.83
N LEU A 34 -45.70 -2.53 14.13
CA LEU A 34 -44.84 -1.43 14.52
C LEU A 34 -45.69 -0.15 14.66
N ASP A 35 -45.48 0.59 15.73
CA ASP A 35 -46.04 1.93 15.92
C ASP A 35 -45.16 2.93 15.19
N LEU A 36 -45.70 3.57 14.16
CA LEU A 36 -45.01 4.64 13.43
C LEU A 36 -45.41 6.03 13.93
N GLY A 37 -46.11 6.13 15.06
CA GLY A 37 -46.58 7.37 15.66
C GLY A 37 -47.54 8.13 14.74
N ALA A 38 -47.10 9.27 14.20
CA ALA A 38 -47.90 10.13 13.34
C ALA A 38 -48.29 9.50 11.98
N LEU A 39 -47.70 8.35 11.64
CA LEU A 39 -47.95 7.62 10.39
C LEU A 39 -48.85 6.39 10.57
N GLY A 40 -49.35 6.15 11.79
CA GLY A 40 -50.24 5.03 12.10
C GLY A 40 -49.51 3.75 12.49
N THR A 41 -50.20 2.61 12.33
CA THR A 41 -49.63 1.28 12.64
C THR A 41 -49.12 0.65 11.35
N GLY A 42 -47.84 0.26 11.35
CA GLY A 42 -47.25 -0.48 10.25
C GLY A 42 -47.20 -1.98 10.51
N ILE A 43 -47.24 -2.76 9.43
CA ILE A 43 -47.21 -4.22 9.45
C ILE A 43 -46.07 -4.74 8.57
N ILE A 44 -45.29 -5.68 9.14
CA ILE A 44 -44.30 -6.48 8.40
C ILE A 44 -44.86 -7.89 8.29
N TYR A 45 -45.13 -8.37 7.08
CA TYR A 45 -45.71 -9.70 6.85
C TYR A 45 -45.04 -10.42 5.67
N GLY A 46 -45.44 -11.67 5.40
CA GLY A 46 -45.03 -12.41 4.20
C GLY A 46 -43.52 -12.67 4.09
N LYS A 47 -42.94 -12.32 2.92
CA LYS A 47 -41.51 -12.57 2.60
C LYS A 47 -40.57 -11.74 3.46
N GLU A 48 -40.97 -10.52 3.81
CA GLU A 48 -40.20 -9.63 4.70
C GLU A 48 -40.05 -10.25 6.09
N PHE A 49 -41.15 -10.73 6.68
CA PHE A 49 -41.11 -11.40 7.99
C PHE A 49 -40.22 -12.66 7.99
N LEU A 50 -40.24 -13.44 6.90
CA LEU A 50 -39.41 -14.64 6.76
C LEU A 50 -37.91 -14.31 6.71
N GLY A 51 -37.52 -13.24 6.00
CA GLY A 51 -36.14 -12.78 5.91
C GLY A 51 -35.59 -12.32 7.25
N VAL A 52 -36.37 -11.54 8.01
CA VAL A 52 -35.95 -10.98 9.31
C VAL A 52 -36.39 -11.80 10.52
N LYS A 53 -36.94 -13.02 10.34
CA LYS A 53 -37.44 -13.86 11.45
C LYS A 53 -36.43 -14.08 12.58
N ASN A 54 -35.15 -14.25 12.23
CA ASN A 54 -34.07 -14.45 13.21
C ASN A 54 -33.64 -13.14 13.89
N GLU A 55 -33.75 -11.99 13.23
CA GLU A 55 -33.46 -10.68 13.79
C GLU A 55 -34.61 -10.18 14.67
N LEU A 56 -35.84 -10.32 14.20
CA LEU A 56 -37.07 -10.03 14.95
C LEU A 56 -37.16 -10.83 16.24
N LYS A 57 -36.54 -12.01 16.35
CA LYS A 57 -36.44 -12.75 17.62
C LYS A 57 -35.56 -12.06 18.67
N LYS A 58 -34.57 -11.26 18.25
CA LYS A 58 -33.64 -10.54 19.14
C LYS A 58 -34.29 -9.31 19.77
N PHE A 59 -35.15 -8.63 19.02
CA PHE A 59 -35.89 -7.45 19.51
C PHE A 59 -37.02 -7.84 20.45
N LYS A 60 -37.32 -7.06 21.47
CA LYS A 60 -38.46 -7.23 22.38
C LYS A 60 -39.59 -6.27 22.02
N VAL A 61 -40.78 -6.55 22.54
CA VAL A 61 -41.92 -5.62 22.44
C VAL A 61 -41.53 -4.33 23.15
N GLY A 62 -41.55 -3.22 22.41
CA GLY A 62 -41.12 -1.90 22.86
C GLY A 62 -39.79 -1.42 22.28
N ASP A 63 -39.04 -2.27 21.57
CA ASP A 63 -37.79 -1.84 20.91
C ASP A 63 -38.10 -1.01 19.66
N THR A 64 -37.25 -0.04 19.39
CA THR A 64 -37.35 0.81 18.22
C THR A 64 -36.51 0.26 17.06
N VAL A 65 -37.13 0.16 15.89
CA VAL A 65 -36.50 -0.36 14.66
C VAL A 65 -36.71 0.62 13.50
N PHE A 66 -35.74 0.70 12.61
CA PHE A 66 -35.86 1.49 11.38
C PHE A 66 -36.45 0.64 10.27
N THR A 67 -37.40 1.17 9.53
CA THR A 67 -38.13 0.42 8.52
C THR A 67 -38.54 1.31 7.37
N LYS A 68 -38.57 0.77 6.16
CA LYS A 68 -38.88 1.52 4.94
C LYS A 68 -40.34 1.28 4.60
N VAL A 69 -41.06 2.38 4.33
CA VAL A 69 -42.45 2.31 3.89
C VAL A 69 -42.49 1.79 2.46
N ILE A 70 -43.03 0.58 2.26
CA ILE A 70 -43.26 0.02 0.93
C ILE A 70 -44.60 0.52 0.39
N ASP A 71 -45.62 0.53 1.24
CA ASP A 71 -46.97 0.95 0.87
C ASP A 71 -47.63 1.73 2.01
N LEU A 72 -48.46 2.70 1.66
CA LEU A 72 -49.06 3.64 2.61
C LEU A 72 -50.34 3.09 3.23
N GLU A 73 -51.03 2.17 2.54
CA GLU A 73 -52.30 1.63 3.02
C GLU A 73 -52.59 0.30 2.31
N ASN A 74 -52.53 -0.81 3.06
CA ASN A 74 -53.00 -2.10 2.57
C ASN A 74 -54.53 -2.23 2.70
N GLU A 75 -55.13 -3.33 2.23
CA GLU A 75 -56.59 -3.57 2.28
C GLU A 75 -57.19 -3.53 3.71
N GLU A 76 -56.35 -3.58 4.75
CA GLU A 76 -56.73 -3.55 6.16
C GLU A 76 -56.39 -2.21 6.86
N GLY A 77 -55.88 -1.21 6.13
CA GLY A 77 -55.54 0.13 6.65
C GLY A 77 -54.19 0.24 7.36
N TYR A 78 -53.29 -0.74 7.19
CA TYR A 78 -51.94 -0.72 7.75
C TYR A 78 -50.90 -0.29 6.72
N VAL A 79 -49.85 0.38 7.19
CA VAL A 79 -48.68 0.75 6.38
C VAL A 79 -47.79 -0.48 6.18
N GLU A 80 -47.48 -0.86 4.94
CA GLU A 80 -46.59 -2.00 4.68
C GLU A 80 -45.13 -1.58 4.82
N LEU A 81 -44.37 -2.38 5.56
CA LEU A 81 -43.05 -2.04 6.02
C LEU A 81 -42.02 -3.12 5.67
N SER A 82 -40.83 -2.70 5.23
CA SER A 82 -39.67 -3.56 5.10
C SER A 82 -38.61 -3.19 6.11
N LEU A 83 -38.26 -4.14 6.98
CA LEU A 83 -37.10 -4.03 7.87
C LEU A 83 -35.80 -4.28 7.10
N SER A 84 -35.82 -5.17 6.12
CA SER A 84 -34.63 -5.56 5.35
C SER A 84 -34.08 -4.40 4.52
N GLN A 85 -34.95 -3.72 3.75
CA GLN A 85 -34.54 -2.63 2.87
C GLN A 85 -34.04 -1.39 3.62
N ALA A 86 -34.60 -1.10 4.81
CA ALA A 86 -34.14 0.01 5.63
C ALA A 86 -32.77 -0.27 6.25
N SER A 87 -32.59 -1.48 6.80
CA SER A 87 -31.30 -1.92 7.35
C SER A 87 -30.23 -1.91 6.27
N ASP A 88 -30.53 -2.38 5.05
CA ASP A 88 -29.59 -2.37 3.94
C ASP A 88 -29.17 -0.94 3.57
N GLU A 89 -30.13 -0.02 3.39
CA GLU A 89 -29.84 1.36 2.97
C GLU A 89 -29.01 2.12 4.02
N ILE A 90 -29.33 1.96 5.31
CA ILE A 90 -28.55 2.50 6.43
C ILE A 90 -27.15 1.89 6.45
N THR A 91 -27.05 0.58 6.24
CA THR A 91 -25.77 -0.14 6.25
C THR A 91 -24.88 0.32 5.10
N TRP A 92 -25.43 0.49 3.89
CA TRP A 92 -24.69 1.01 2.73
C TRP A 92 -24.21 2.44 2.95
N GLU A 93 -25.03 3.29 3.57
CA GLU A 93 -24.65 4.65 3.91
C GLU A 93 -23.53 4.68 4.96
N GLU A 94 -23.60 3.79 5.97
CA GLU A 94 -22.55 3.64 6.97
C GLU A 94 -21.24 3.12 6.35
N LEU A 95 -21.30 2.11 5.47
CA LEU A 95 -20.14 1.57 4.76
C LEU A 95 -19.50 2.60 3.84
N ARG A 96 -20.30 3.44 3.17
CA ARG A 96 -19.80 4.55 2.36
C ARG A 96 -19.05 5.56 3.22
N ARG A 97 -19.61 5.93 4.37
CA ARG A 97 -18.96 6.83 5.33
C ARG A 97 -17.65 6.23 5.86
N LYS A 98 -17.62 4.93 6.16
CA LYS A 98 -16.41 4.21 6.57
C LYS A 98 -15.36 4.18 5.47
N LYS A 99 -15.73 4.02 4.20
CA LYS A 99 -14.82 4.12 3.04
C LYS A 99 -14.19 5.52 2.97
N GLU A 100 -14.98 6.59 3.10
CA GLU A 100 -14.49 7.98 3.03
C GLU A 100 -13.57 8.36 4.20
N LYS A 101 -13.92 7.95 5.43
CA LYS A 101 -13.09 8.17 6.61
C LYS A 101 -11.88 7.25 6.68
N GLY A 102 -11.91 6.21 5.86
CA GLY A 102 -10.89 5.18 5.85
C GLY A 102 -10.86 4.32 7.12
N GLU A 103 -11.99 4.18 7.79
CA GLU A 103 -12.12 3.49 9.08
C GLU A 103 -12.03 1.97 8.90
N THR A 104 -11.37 1.30 9.84
CA THR A 104 -11.24 -0.16 9.86
C THR A 104 -12.42 -0.80 10.58
N MET A 105 -12.75 -2.04 10.21
CA MET A 105 -13.81 -2.79 10.86
C MET A 105 -13.43 -4.25 11.05
N MET A 106 -13.89 -4.83 12.16
CA MET A 106 -13.75 -6.26 12.41
C MET A 106 -14.78 -7.01 11.60
N VAL A 107 -14.31 -7.99 10.84
CA VAL A 107 -15.14 -8.77 9.94
C VAL A 107 -14.84 -10.24 10.16
N LYS A 108 -15.92 -11.01 10.26
CA LYS A 108 -15.83 -12.46 10.40
C LYS A 108 -15.77 -13.10 9.01
N ILE A 109 -14.77 -13.95 8.81
CA ILE A 109 -14.67 -14.76 7.60
C ILE A 109 -15.66 -15.93 7.70
N LEU A 110 -16.60 -16.01 6.75
CA LEU A 110 -17.58 -17.08 6.66
C LEU A 110 -17.06 -18.27 5.84
N GLY A 111 -16.20 -18.02 4.87
CA GLY A 111 -15.77 -19.03 3.92
C GLY A 111 -14.54 -18.63 3.14
N ALA A 112 -14.03 -19.57 2.34
CA ALA A 112 -12.91 -19.34 1.44
C ALA A 112 -13.22 -19.99 0.09
N ASN A 113 -12.86 -19.31 -1.00
CA ASN A 113 -12.89 -19.85 -2.35
C ASN A 113 -11.49 -19.79 -3.00
N LYS A 114 -11.35 -20.30 -4.23
CA LYS A 114 -10.07 -20.35 -4.94
C LYS A 114 -9.46 -18.96 -5.23
N GLY A 115 -10.22 -17.88 -5.09
CA GLY A 115 -9.80 -16.51 -5.43
C GLY A 115 -9.75 -15.54 -4.24
N GLY A 116 -10.23 -15.92 -3.06
CA GLY A 116 -10.32 -15.02 -1.90
C GLY A 116 -11.10 -15.58 -0.72
N LEU A 117 -11.18 -14.77 0.34
CA LEU A 117 -11.98 -15.04 1.53
C LEU A 117 -13.36 -14.40 1.38
N LEU A 118 -14.40 -15.15 1.74
CA LEU A 118 -15.76 -14.67 1.84
C LEU A 118 -16.02 -14.26 3.28
N ALA A 119 -16.48 -13.04 3.46
CA ALA A 119 -16.69 -12.42 4.74
C ALA A 119 -18.10 -11.81 4.78
N GLU A 120 -18.60 -11.49 5.97
CA GLU A 120 -19.89 -10.82 6.14
C GLU A 120 -19.71 -9.58 7.00
N VAL A 121 -20.16 -8.44 6.46
CA VAL A 121 -20.04 -7.14 7.09
C VAL A 121 -21.42 -6.56 7.25
N LEU A 122 -21.90 -6.39 8.48
CA LEU A 122 -23.24 -5.81 8.75
C LEU A 122 -24.34 -6.48 7.91
N SER A 123 -24.30 -7.81 7.78
CA SER A 123 -25.23 -8.61 6.97
C SER A 123 -25.12 -8.47 5.45
N ILE A 124 -24.10 -7.77 4.95
CA ILE A 124 -23.76 -7.71 3.53
C ILE A 124 -22.64 -8.70 3.21
N PRO A 125 -22.78 -9.52 2.15
CA PRO A 125 -21.72 -10.41 1.70
C PRO A 125 -20.54 -9.61 1.15
N ALA A 126 -19.36 -9.91 1.68
CA ALA A 126 -18.13 -9.22 1.38
C ALA A 126 -17.06 -10.21 0.88
N PHE A 127 -16.20 -9.74 -0.01
CA PHE A 127 -15.17 -10.54 -0.65
C PHE A 127 -13.81 -9.87 -0.48
N LEU A 128 -12.84 -10.65 0.03
CA LEU A 128 -11.45 -10.24 0.20
C LEU A 128 -10.59 -11.04 -0.80
N PRO A 129 -10.18 -10.43 -1.91
CA PRO A 129 -9.36 -11.12 -2.91
C PRO A 129 -7.97 -11.48 -2.34
N VAL A 130 -7.40 -12.61 -2.78
CA VAL A 130 -6.05 -13.04 -2.32
C VAL A 130 -4.98 -12.01 -2.68
N SER A 131 -5.17 -11.25 -3.77
CA SER A 131 -4.27 -10.15 -4.16
C SER A 131 -4.28 -8.96 -3.18
N GLN A 132 -5.25 -8.89 -2.27
CA GLN A 132 -5.41 -7.86 -1.23
C GLN A 132 -5.09 -8.37 0.19
N LEU A 133 -4.63 -9.63 0.31
CA LEU A 133 -4.11 -10.22 1.55
C LEU A 133 -2.63 -9.87 1.76
N LEU A 134 -2.19 -9.88 3.02
CA LEU A 134 -0.79 -9.71 3.40
C LEU A 134 0.07 -10.92 2.99
N SER A 135 1.37 -10.68 2.73
CA SER A 135 2.33 -11.71 2.32
C SER A 135 2.55 -12.84 3.35
N GLU A 136 2.11 -12.63 4.60
CA GLU A 136 2.11 -13.62 5.68
C GLU A 136 0.93 -14.60 5.59
N HIS A 137 -0.20 -14.15 5.03
CA HIS A 137 -1.39 -14.96 4.75
C HIS A 137 -1.45 -15.44 3.30
N TYR A 138 -0.47 -15.06 2.48
CA TYR A 138 -0.32 -15.57 1.13
C TYR A 138 0.25 -17.00 1.20
N PRO A 139 -0.45 -18.02 0.70
CA PRO A 139 0.08 -19.37 0.67
C PRO A 139 1.24 -19.42 -0.33
N ARG A 140 2.48 -19.33 0.17
CA ARG A 140 3.70 -19.64 -0.59
C ARG A 140 3.78 -21.15 -0.78
N VAL A 141 2.96 -21.68 -1.66
CA VAL A 141 3.08 -23.05 -2.13
C VAL A 141 3.90 -23.03 -3.41
N GLU A 142 5.08 -23.66 -3.38
CA GLU A 142 5.78 -24.03 -4.61
C GLU A 142 4.90 -25.03 -5.37
N GLY A 143 4.54 -24.67 -6.61
CA GLY A 143 3.65 -25.46 -7.45
C GLY A 143 2.19 -25.04 -7.32
N ALA A 144 1.57 -24.72 -8.46
CA ALA A 144 0.22 -24.20 -8.64
C ALA A 144 -0.90 -25.21 -8.27
N GLU A 145 -0.87 -25.77 -7.06
CA GLU A 145 -1.96 -26.62 -6.57
C GLU A 145 -3.04 -25.75 -5.92
N SER A 146 -4.06 -25.44 -6.73
CA SER A 146 -5.29 -24.75 -6.33
C SER A 146 -5.96 -25.33 -5.08
N SER A 147 -5.69 -26.61 -4.79
CA SER A 147 -6.22 -27.36 -3.65
C SER A 147 -5.57 -26.97 -2.32
N LYS A 148 -4.26 -26.68 -2.29
CA LYS A 148 -3.55 -26.31 -1.04
C LYS A 148 -3.85 -24.89 -0.59
N ILE A 149 -4.05 -23.98 -1.54
CA ILE A 149 -4.48 -22.59 -1.30
C ILE A 149 -5.82 -22.57 -0.54
N LEU A 150 -6.75 -23.42 -0.96
CA LEU A 150 -8.08 -23.50 -0.35
C LEU A 150 -8.02 -24.04 1.08
N THR A 151 -7.17 -25.05 1.34
CA THR A 151 -6.95 -25.59 2.69
C THR A 151 -6.34 -24.56 3.64
N GLU A 152 -5.39 -23.74 3.17
CA GLU A 152 -4.77 -22.71 4.00
C GLU A 152 -5.75 -21.57 4.29
N LEU A 153 -6.51 -21.13 3.27
CA LEU A 153 -7.56 -20.14 3.43
C LEU A 153 -8.72 -20.63 4.30
N GLN A 154 -9.03 -21.93 4.28
CA GLN A 154 -10.04 -22.54 5.16
C GLN A 154 -9.69 -22.42 6.66
N LYS A 155 -8.40 -22.36 7.02
CA LYS A 155 -7.97 -22.16 8.42
C LYS A 155 -8.32 -20.77 8.96
N PHE A 156 -8.63 -19.82 8.08
CA PHE A 156 -9.05 -18.47 8.46
C PHE A 156 -10.58 -18.35 8.58
N ILE A 157 -11.34 -19.38 8.26
CA ILE A 157 -12.79 -19.42 8.45
C ILE A 157 -13.11 -19.32 9.94
N GLY A 158 -13.99 -18.39 10.30
CA GLY A 158 -14.39 -18.12 11.68
C GLY A 158 -13.47 -17.17 12.44
N LYS A 159 -12.32 -16.77 11.87
CA LYS A 159 -11.49 -15.70 12.46
C LYS A 159 -12.11 -14.34 12.19
N GLU A 160 -11.97 -13.45 13.16
CA GLU A 160 -12.27 -12.03 13.01
C GLU A 160 -10.99 -11.34 12.53
N MET A 161 -11.09 -10.64 11.40
CA MET A 161 -10.00 -9.88 10.82
C MET A 161 -10.40 -8.42 10.73
N GLU A 162 -9.46 -7.55 11.05
CA GLU A 162 -9.66 -6.12 10.92
C GLU A 162 -9.28 -5.67 9.50
N ILE A 163 -10.26 -5.19 8.75
CA ILE A 163 -10.12 -4.90 7.32
C ILE A 163 -10.82 -3.59 6.96
N LYS A 164 -10.42 -3.01 5.84
CA LYS A 164 -10.96 -1.74 5.33
C LYS A 164 -11.79 -1.99 4.08
N VAL A 165 -12.83 -1.18 3.89
CA VAL A 165 -13.62 -1.16 2.66
C VAL A 165 -12.75 -0.60 1.54
N PHE A 166 -12.39 -1.45 0.58
CA PHE A 166 -11.67 -1.04 -0.63
C PHE A 166 -12.65 -0.57 -1.69
N ASP A 167 -13.68 -1.36 -1.93
CA ASP A 167 -14.73 -1.01 -2.87
C ASP A 167 -16.11 -1.45 -2.40
N LEU A 168 -17.14 -0.75 -2.87
CA LEU A 168 -18.52 -1.02 -2.54
C LEU A 168 -19.35 -0.98 -3.82
N ASP A 169 -20.10 -2.04 -4.08
CA ASP A 169 -21.06 -2.13 -5.17
C ASP A 169 -22.49 -2.30 -4.61
N PRO A 170 -23.23 -1.19 -4.45
CA PRO A 170 -24.60 -1.23 -3.95
C PRO A 170 -25.59 -1.89 -4.91
N ARG A 171 -25.25 -2.04 -6.21
CA ARG A 171 -26.15 -2.62 -7.22
C ARG A 171 -26.10 -4.14 -7.19
N GLU A 172 -24.89 -4.70 -7.04
CA GLU A 172 -24.70 -6.15 -6.92
C GLU A 172 -24.81 -6.65 -5.47
N GLY A 173 -24.89 -5.74 -4.50
CA GLY A 173 -24.91 -6.09 -3.09
C GLY A 173 -23.58 -6.67 -2.59
N LYS A 174 -22.46 -6.31 -3.24
CA LYS A 174 -21.13 -6.88 -2.96
C LYS A 174 -20.20 -5.82 -2.38
N LEU A 175 -19.44 -6.22 -1.37
CA LEU A 175 -18.42 -5.37 -0.74
C LEU A 175 -17.02 -5.97 -1.01
N ILE A 176 -16.07 -5.18 -1.49
CA ILE A 176 -14.68 -5.61 -1.65
C ILE A 176 -13.84 -5.03 -0.52
N LEU A 177 -13.11 -5.92 0.13
CA LEU A 177 -12.33 -5.62 1.32
C LEU A 177 -10.84 -5.67 1.00
N SER A 178 -10.03 -4.97 1.79
CA SER A 178 -8.56 -5.07 1.72
C SER A 178 -7.92 -5.06 3.10
N GLU A 179 -6.98 -5.99 3.31
CA GLU A 179 -6.13 -6.08 4.50
C GLU A 179 -4.89 -5.16 4.36
N LYS A 180 -4.50 -4.83 3.12
CA LYS A 180 -3.29 -4.04 2.82
C LYS A 180 -3.34 -2.58 3.29
N ALA A 181 -4.50 -2.04 3.64
CA ALA A 181 -4.62 -0.65 4.06
C ALA A 181 -3.96 -0.36 5.43
N LYS A 182 -3.97 -1.33 6.35
CA LYS A 182 -3.29 -1.20 7.66
C LYS A 182 -1.77 -1.13 7.52
N ARG A 183 -1.23 -1.73 6.45
CA ARG A 183 0.18 -1.63 6.12
C ARG A 183 0.54 -0.16 5.92
N SER A 184 -0.15 0.57 5.04
CA SER A 184 0.20 1.97 4.78
C SER A 184 0.06 2.91 5.99
N GLU A 185 -0.98 2.77 6.82
CA GLU A 185 -1.14 3.64 8.00
C GLU A 185 -0.15 3.32 9.14
N LYS A 186 0.06 2.04 9.47
CA LYS A 186 1.07 1.64 10.47
C LYS A 186 2.50 1.90 9.98
N VAL A 187 2.77 1.67 8.69
CA VAL A 187 4.03 2.02 8.02
C VAL A 187 4.27 3.53 8.16
N LYS A 188 3.29 4.39 7.87
CA LYS A 188 3.41 5.83 8.07
C LYS A 188 3.75 6.24 9.50
N GLU A 189 3.14 5.63 10.52
CA GLU A 189 3.46 5.92 11.92
C GLU A 189 4.88 5.49 12.30
N ILE A 190 5.31 4.32 11.82
CA ILE A 190 6.65 3.81 12.08
C ILE A 190 7.70 4.66 11.34
N LEU A 191 7.46 5.06 10.08
CA LEU A 191 8.38 5.90 9.33
C LEU A 191 8.53 7.31 9.90
N LYS A 192 7.56 7.84 10.66
CA LYS A 192 7.75 9.10 11.41
C LYS A 192 8.87 9.00 12.46
N ASN A 193 9.14 7.81 12.98
CA ASN A 193 10.20 7.58 13.96
C ASN A 193 11.59 7.39 13.30
N TYR A 194 11.64 7.19 11.98
CA TYR A 194 12.88 7.04 11.23
C TYR A 194 13.28 8.36 10.58
N LYS A 195 14.57 8.68 10.66
CA LYS A 195 15.12 9.85 9.98
C LYS A 195 15.97 9.44 8.80
N VAL A 196 15.98 10.29 7.78
CA VAL A 196 16.94 10.17 6.68
C VAL A 196 18.34 10.21 7.28
N GLY A 197 19.12 9.16 7.02
CA GLY A 197 20.46 8.98 7.56
C GLY A 197 20.61 7.86 8.59
N ASP A 198 19.53 7.27 9.09
CA ASP A 198 19.61 6.12 9.98
C ASP A 198 20.12 4.88 9.25
N VAL A 199 20.86 4.04 9.98
CA VAL A 199 21.39 2.76 9.48
C VAL A 199 20.45 1.65 9.93
N VAL A 200 19.91 0.90 8.98
CA VAL A 200 19.02 -0.24 9.22
C VAL A 200 19.68 -1.54 8.76
N GLU A 201 19.40 -2.64 9.46
CA GLU A 201 19.82 -3.98 9.08
C GLU A 201 18.59 -4.76 8.62
N GLY A 202 18.65 -5.37 7.44
CA GLY A 202 17.55 -6.15 6.89
C GLY A 202 18.00 -7.30 6.01
N GLU A 203 17.06 -8.18 5.71
CA GLU A 203 17.25 -9.36 4.87
C GLU A 203 16.78 -9.09 3.44
N ILE A 204 17.51 -9.57 2.45
CA ILE A 204 17.16 -9.36 1.05
C ILE A 204 16.05 -10.31 0.63
N THR A 205 14.90 -9.76 0.27
CA THR A 205 13.76 -10.56 -0.19
C THR A 205 13.73 -10.77 -1.69
N GLY A 206 14.44 -9.94 -2.47
CA GLY A 206 14.45 -10.04 -3.92
C GLY A 206 15.49 -9.15 -4.57
N ILE A 207 16.03 -9.62 -5.68
CA ILE A 207 17.01 -8.92 -6.51
C ILE A 207 16.41 -8.76 -7.90
N THR A 208 16.51 -7.55 -8.44
CA THR A 208 16.06 -7.21 -9.79
C THR A 208 17.15 -6.42 -10.50
N ASN A 209 17.09 -6.34 -11.83
CA ASN A 209 18.13 -5.68 -12.64
C ASN A 209 18.31 -4.18 -12.35
N PHE A 210 17.34 -3.54 -11.68
CA PHE A 210 17.39 -2.11 -11.34
C PHE A 210 17.55 -1.86 -9.82
N GLY A 211 17.51 -2.90 -8.99
CA GLY A 211 17.69 -2.74 -7.55
C GLY A 211 17.44 -3.99 -6.71
N VAL A 212 17.69 -3.83 -5.41
CA VAL A 212 17.60 -4.89 -4.40
C VAL A 212 16.55 -4.50 -3.36
N PHE A 213 15.64 -5.42 -3.07
CA PHE A 213 14.62 -5.28 -2.04
C PHE A 213 15.13 -5.85 -0.73
N ILE A 214 15.11 -5.03 0.31
CA ILE A 214 15.50 -5.39 1.66
C ILE A 214 14.29 -5.26 2.57
N LYS A 215 14.02 -6.31 3.32
CA LYS A 215 13.04 -6.34 4.40
C LYS A 215 13.78 -6.19 5.71
N PHE A 216 13.57 -5.09 6.41
CA PHE A 216 14.18 -4.85 7.72
C PHE A 216 13.10 -4.77 8.81
N PRO A 217 13.34 -5.39 9.98
CA PRO A 217 12.46 -5.23 11.11
C PRO A 217 12.55 -3.79 11.60
N SER A 218 11.40 -3.17 11.87
CA SER A 218 11.38 -1.89 12.55
C SER A 218 11.92 -2.07 13.97
N SER A 219 12.98 -1.33 14.32
CA SER A 219 13.56 -1.28 15.66
C SER A 219 12.66 -0.54 16.66
N ALA A 220 11.56 0.05 16.21
CA ALA A 220 10.54 0.56 17.12
C ALA A 220 9.81 -0.65 17.73
N LYS A 221 10.26 -1.09 18.91
CA LYS A 221 9.45 -1.91 19.82
C LYS A 221 8.17 -1.12 20.10
N THR A 222 7.11 -1.38 19.33
CA THR A 222 5.77 -0.99 19.73
C THR A 222 5.34 -1.88 20.88
N THR A 223 4.47 -1.32 21.72
CA THR A 223 4.01 -1.85 23.01
C THR A 223 3.28 -3.20 22.93
N GLU A 224 3.14 -3.79 21.74
CA GLU A 224 2.39 -5.02 21.46
C GLU A 224 3.22 -6.16 20.86
N GLY A 225 4.56 -6.08 20.84
CA GLY A 225 5.39 -7.26 20.54
C GLY A 225 5.35 -7.78 19.10
N GLU A 226 4.65 -7.11 18.18
CA GLU A 226 4.67 -7.43 16.75
C GLU A 226 5.85 -6.75 16.05
N ALA A 227 6.84 -7.54 15.62
CA ALA A 227 7.93 -7.05 14.79
C ALA A 227 7.40 -6.73 13.38
N TYR A 228 7.02 -5.47 13.14
CA TYR A 228 6.62 -5.02 11.82
C TYR A 228 7.84 -4.96 10.89
N ASN A 229 7.72 -5.57 9.71
CA ASN A 229 8.80 -5.60 8.74
C ASN A 229 8.55 -4.54 7.65
N LEU A 230 9.46 -3.59 7.52
CA LEU A 230 9.44 -2.58 6.47
C LEU A 230 10.18 -3.09 5.23
N GLU A 231 9.72 -2.71 4.05
CA GLU A 231 10.39 -2.97 2.78
C GLU A 231 11.09 -1.71 2.29
N GLY A 232 12.37 -1.83 2.00
CA GLY A 232 13.19 -0.80 1.38
C GLY A 232 13.77 -1.25 0.05
N LEU A 233 14.01 -0.29 -0.84
CA LEU A 233 14.61 -0.51 -2.14
C LEU A 233 15.98 0.17 -2.19
N ILE A 234 17.00 -0.59 -2.62
CA ILE A 234 18.32 -0.05 -2.99
C ILE A 234 18.42 -0.04 -4.51
N HIS A 235 18.68 1.13 -5.09
CA HIS A 235 18.95 1.24 -6.52
C HIS A 235 20.32 0.64 -6.87
N ILE A 236 20.51 0.09 -8.09
CA ILE A 236 21.83 -0.45 -8.52
C ILE A 236 22.99 0.53 -8.32
N SER A 237 22.74 1.82 -8.51
CA SER A 237 23.74 2.88 -8.34
C SER A 237 24.09 3.20 -6.87
N GLU A 238 23.29 2.69 -5.93
CA GLU A 238 23.44 2.89 -4.48
C GLU A 238 23.99 1.65 -3.76
N LEU A 239 24.27 0.56 -4.49
CA LEU A 239 24.87 -0.68 -3.97
C LEU A 239 26.38 -0.55 -3.69
N ASP A 240 27.12 0.04 -4.62
CA ASP A 240 28.56 0.30 -4.49
C ASP A 240 28.97 1.55 -5.28
N TRP A 241 30.19 2.04 -5.02
CA TRP A 241 30.85 3.08 -5.80
C TRP A 241 31.32 2.59 -7.17
N GLN A 242 31.43 1.27 -7.35
CA GLN A 242 31.78 0.63 -8.61
C GLN A 242 30.56 0.54 -9.55
N LEU A 243 30.80 0.54 -10.86
CA LEU A 243 29.75 0.23 -11.83
C LEU A 243 29.47 -1.27 -11.74
N ILE A 244 28.30 -1.61 -11.22
CA ILE A 244 27.84 -3.00 -11.08
C ILE A 244 26.94 -3.31 -12.27
N GLU A 245 27.27 -4.36 -13.02
CA GLU A 245 26.42 -4.86 -14.11
C GLU A 245 25.29 -5.72 -13.55
N ASP A 246 25.57 -6.56 -12.56
CA ASP A 246 24.60 -7.43 -11.91
C ASP A 246 24.59 -7.26 -10.37
N PRO A 247 23.47 -6.82 -9.77
CA PRO A 247 23.37 -6.70 -8.31
C PRO A 247 23.44 -8.05 -7.58
N ALA A 248 23.25 -9.17 -8.30
CA ALA A 248 23.30 -10.53 -7.74
C ALA A 248 24.73 -10.99 -7.37
N ASP A 249 25.78 -10.35 -7.91
CA ASP A 249 27.16 -10.67 -7.57
C ASP A 249 27.57 -10.16 -6.18
N ILE A 250 26.91 -9.11 -5.70
CA ILE A 250 27.26 -8.45 -4.43
C ILE A 250 26.39 -8.94 -3.28
N VAL A 251 25.14 -9.27 -3.57
CA VAL A 251 24.18 -9.66 -2.56
C VAL A 251 23.33 -10.83 -3.02
N LYS A 252 22.99 -11.74 -2.09
CA LYS A 252 22.09 -12.88 -2.37
C LYS A 252 20.74 -12.71 -1.70
N VAL A 253 19.71 -13.32 -2.29
CA VAL A 253 18.40 -13.41 -1.64
C VAL A 253 18.57 -14.20 -0.33
N GLY A 254 18.09 -13.63 0.78
CA GLY A 254 18.27 -14.15 2.13
C GLY A 254 19.48 -13.62 2.90
N ASP A 255 20.37 -12.85 2.27
CA ASP A 255 21.49 -12.24 3.01
C ASP A 255 21.02 -11.07 3.88
N LYS A 256 21.62 -10.96 5.07
CA LYS A 256 21.46 -9.81 5.96
C LYS A 256 22.45 -8.72 5.60
N VAL A 257 21.95 -7.55 5.26
CA VAL A 257 22.75 -6.39 4.86
C VAL A 257 22.37 -5.16 5.67
N LYS A 258 23.37 -4.31 5.94
CA LYS A 258 23.18 -3.00 6.55
C LYS A 258 23.08 -1.94 5.47
N ALA A 259 22.09 -1.07 5.52
CA ALA A 259 21.92 0.02 4.56
C ALA A 259 21.49 1.30 5.27
N LYS A 260 21.88 2.45 4.72
CA LYS A 260 21.52 3.77 5.25
C LYS A 260 20.29 4.30 4.53
N ILE A 261 19.34 4.88 5.26
CA ILE A 261 18.16 5.51 4.68
C ILE A 261 18.56 6.80 3.97
N ILE A 262 18.28 6.90 2.67
CA ILE A 262 18.52 8.11 1.85
C ILE A 262 17.25 8.91 1.63
N SER A 263 16.10 8.25 1.55
CA SER A 263 14.81 8.91 1.37
C SER A 263 13.70 8.05 1.95
N ILE A 264 12.70 8.72 2.50
CA ILE A 264 11.49 8.14 3.06
C ILE A 264 10.32 8.76 2.30
N SER A 265 9.50 7.92 1.68
CA SER A 265 8.20 8.29 1.10
C SER A 265 7.11 7.46 1.78
N ASP A 266 5.87 7.97 1.79
CA ASP A 266 4.70 7.47 2.54
C ASP A 266 4.55 5.94 2.69
N ASP A 267 5.02 5.15 1.71
CA ASP A 267 5.04 3.68 1.75
C ASP A 267 6.37 3.03 1.29
N LYS A 268 7.39 3.83 0.97
CA LYS A 268 8.65 3.35 0.36
C LYS A 268 9.86 3.95 1.05
N VAL A 269 10.78 3.09 1.47
CA VAL A 269 12.09 3.50 2.00
C VAL A 269 13.14 3.27 0.93
N SER A 270 13.85 4.33 0.54
CA SER A 270 15.03 4.21 -0.31
C SER A 270 16.27 4.08 0.57
N LEU A 271 17.05 3.04 0.30
CA LEU A 271 18.22 2.66 1.07
C LEU A 271 19.48 2.76 0.20
N SER A 272 20.63 2.96 0.83
CA SER A 272 21.94 3.04 0.19
C SER A 272 22.98 2.25 0.98
N LEU A 273 23.66 1.31 0.31
CA LEU A 273 24.84 0.60 0.82
C LEU A 273 26.10 1.45 0.62
N LYS A 274 26.13 2.25 -0.44
CA LYS A 274 27.21 3.17 -0.80
C LYS A 274 27.53 4.16 0.33
N SER A 275 26.50 4.68 0.98
CA SER A 275 26.64 5.67 2.07
C SER A 275 27.31 5.15 3.34
N LEU A 276 27.45 3.82 3.49
CA LEU A 276 28.18 3.18 4.59
C LEU A 276 29.66 2.94 4.27
N LYS A 277 30.02 2.96 2.99
CA LYS A 277 31.40 2.76 2.53
C LYS A 277 32.09 4.12 2.44
N LYS A 278 33.34 4.20 2.91
CA LYS A 278 34.17 5.41 2.78
C LYS A 278 34.19 5.86 1.31
N ASP A 279 33.95 7.15 1.10
CA ASP A 279 33.99 7.73 -0.24
C ASP A 279 35.43 7.65 -0.76
N PRO A 280 35.69 6.92 -1.86
CA PRO A 280 37.02 6.79 -2.44
C PRO A 280 37.59 8.13 -2.96
N TRP A 281 36.76 9.18 -3.09
CA TRP A 281 37.20 10.53 -3.42
C TRP A 281 37.78 11.31 -2.24
N ILE A 282 37.52 10.89 -0.99
CA ILE A 282 38.16 11.53 0.17
C ILE A 282 39.65 11.16 0.24
N ASP A 283 39.98 9.90 -0.05
CA ASP A 283 41.38 9.42 -0.07
C ASP A 283 42.10 9.75 -1.40
N ILE A 284 41.43 10.41 -2.35
CA ILE A 284 42.01 10.64 -3.69
C ILE A 284 43.09 11.71 -3.65
N GLU A 285 42.96 12.73 -2.80
CA GLU A 285 43.96 13.78 -2.62
C GLU A 285 45.26 13.25 -1.98
N GLU A 286 45.15 12.17 -1.17
CA GLU A 286 46.32 11.47 -0.64
C GLU A 286 46.98 10.56 -1.68
N LYS A 287 46.19 9.92 -2.55
CA LYS A 287 46.70 8.97 -3.56
C LYS A 287 47.17 9.60 -4.87
N TYR A 288 46.59 10.72 -5.27
CA TYR A 288 46.81 11.32 -6.57
C TYR A 288 46.95 12.83 -6.43
N LYS A 289 48.05 13.39 -6.94
CA LYS A 289 48.28 14.83 -6.95
C LYS A 289 48.09 15.41 -8.35
N LYS A 290 47.75 16.70 -8.41
CA LYS A 290 47.74 17.45 -9.66
C LYS A 290 49.13 17.34 -10.32
N GLY A 291 49.17 16.84 -11.54
CA GLY A 291 50.40 16.57 -12.29
C GLY A 291 50.86 15.11 -12.28
N ASP A 292 50.26 14.21 -11.48
CA ASP A 292 50.59 12.78 -11.50
C ASP A 292 50.21 12.11 -12.82
N GLU A 293 50.98 11.09 -13.17
CA GLU A 293 50.72 10.20 -14.30
C GLU A 293 49.91 9.00 -13.88
N VAL A 294 48.78 8.79 -14.55
CA VAL A 294 47.85 7.70 -14.30
C VAL A 294 47.54 6.94 -15.58
N SER A 295 47.56 5.62 -15.50
CA SER A 295 47.11 4.75 -16.58
C SER A 295 45.61 4.48 -16.44
N GLY A 296 44.83 4.70 -17.50
CA GLY A 296 43.38 4.46 -17.46
C GLY A 296 42.85 3.87 -18.75
N LYS A 297 41.73 3.13 -18.65
CA LYS A 297 41.03 2.52 -19.78
C LYS A 297 39.89 3.40 -20.25
N VAL A 298 39.79 3.69 -21.54
CA VAL A 298 38.67 4.47 -22.09
C VAL A 298 37.38 3.65 -22.01
N THR A 299 36.37 4.14 -21.31
CA THR A 299 35.08 3.45 -21.15
C THR A 299 34.02 3.97 -22.11
N LYS A 300 33.91 5.30 -22.27
CA LYS A 300 32.84 5.92 -23.04
C LYS A 300 33.26 7.25 -23.67
N PHE A 301 32.77 7.53 -24.86
CA PHE A 301 32.89 8.84 -25.51
C PHE A 301 31.58 9.61 -25.43
N ASN A 302 31.67 10.88 -25.04
CA ASN A 302 30.57 11.84 -25.08
C ASN A 302 30.96 13.04 -25.96
N PRO A 303 30.00 13.84 -26.43
CA PRO A 303 30.27 15.00 -27.31
C PRO A 303 31.22 16.04 -26.71
N TYR A 304 31.30 16.12 -25.37
CA TYR A 304 32.12 17.06 -24.62
C TYR A 304 33.44 16.45 -24.10
N GLY A 305 33.64 15.14 -24.22
CA GLY A 305 34.86 14.50 -23.71
C GLY A 305 34.85 12.98 -23.69
N ALA A 306 36.00 12.40 -23.38
CA ALA A 306 36.18 10.96 -23.18
C ALA A 306 36.24 10.61 -21.69
N PHE A 307 35.46 9.61 -21.27
CA PHE A 307 35.51 9.03 -19.93
C PHE A 307 36.54 7.90 -19.87
N ILE A 308 37.44 7.99 -18.89
CA ILE A 308 38.54 7.06 -18.67
C ILE A 308 38.42 6.51 -17.26
N ALA A 309 38.32 5.19 -17.14
CA ALA A 309 38.42 4.51 -15.86
C ALA A 309 39.89 4.35 -15.48
N ILE A 310 40.35 5.14 -14.50
CA ILE A 310 41.70 5.04 -13.94
C ILE A 310 41.76 3.87 -12.95
N SER A 311 40.72 3.73 -12.14
CA SER A 311 40.56 2.71 -11.11
C SER A 311 39.09 2.29 -11.09
N PRO A 312 38.72 1.08 -10.64
CA PRO A 312 37.32 0.64 -10.67
C PRO A 312 36.33 1.55 -9.90
N LYS A 313 36.81 2.47 -9.07
CA LYS A 313 36.01 3.46 -8.33
C LYS A 313 36.17 4.91 -8.80
N ILE A 314 37.11 5.19 -9.71
CA ILE A 314 37.51 6.55 -10.08
C ILE A 314 37.50 6.69 -11.62
N GLN A 315 36.70 7.64 -12.10
CA GLN A 315 36.62 8.00 -13.51
C GLN A 315 37.18 9.41 -13.73
N GLY A 316 38.04 9.54 -14.74
CA GLY A 316 38.51 10.81 -15.25
C GLY A 316 37.84 11.18 -16.57
N LEU A 317 37.81 12.47 -16.88
CA LEU A 317 37.27 13.03 -18.11
C LEU A 317 38.37 13.81 -18.83
N ILE A 318 38.55 13.56 -20.12
CA ILE A 318 39.32 14.45 -21.00
C ILE A 318 38.37 15.33 -21.78
N HIS A 319 38.57 16.64 -21.68
CA HIS A 319 37.80 17.60 -22.46
C HIS A 319 38.23 17.55 -23.94
N ILE A 320 37.27 17.73 -24.86
CA ILE A 320 37.56 17.79 -26.32
C ILE A 320 38.61 18.83 -26.70
N SER A 321 38.81 19.84 -25.87
CA SER A 321 39.83 20.88 -26.06
C SER A 321 41.26 20.32 -26.13
N GLU A 322 41.55 19.19 -25.50
CA GLU A 322 42.88 18.57 -25.57
C GLU A 322 43.16 17.90 -26.93
N PHE A 323 42.12 17.45 -27.63
CA PHE A 323 42.25 16.80 -28.94
C PHE A 323 41.92 17.74 -30.12
N GLY A 324 41.43 18.95 -29.83
CA GLY A 324 41.03 19.97 -30.79
C GLY A 324 39.75 19.65 -31.60
N THR A 325 39.44 18.38 -31.87
CA THR A 325 38.25 17.97 -32.62
C THR A 325 37.76 16.59 -32.21
N LYS A 326 36.43 16.37 -32.21
CA LYS A 326 35.78 15.10 -31.87
C LYS A 326 36.33 13.91 -32.68
N SER A 327 36.50 14.08 -34.00
CA SER A 327 37.07 13.03 -34.86
C SER A 327 38.51 12.67 -34.51
N LYS A 328 39.34 13.63 -34.07
CA LYS A 328 40.72 13.35 -33.65
C LYS A 328 40.75 12.58 -32.34
N MET A 329 39.85 12.89 -31.41
CA MET A 329 39.70 12.14 -30.15
C MET A 329 39.27 10.68 -30.40
N GLU A 330 38.26 10.45 -31.24
CA GLU A 330 37.77 9.10 -31.57
C GLU A 330 38.80 8.26 -32.36
N THR A 331 39.73 8.92 -33.07
CA THR A 331 40.81 8.25 -33.81
C THR A 331 42.04 8.00 -32.92
N ALA A 332 42.34 8.92 -32.00
CA ALA A 332 43.51 8.84 -31.12
C ALA A 332 43.30 7.95 -29.89
N LEU A 333 42.05 7.78 -29.44
CA LEU A 333 41.68 6.95 -28.31
C LEU A 333 40.72 5.87 -28.77
N LYS A 334 41.04 4.60 -28.48
CA LYS A 334 40.11 3.49 -28.71
C LYS A 334 39.37 3.12 -27.43
N ILE A 335 38.07 2.84 -27.55
CA ILE A 335 37.27 2.30 -26.44
C ILE A 335 37.92 0.99 -25.99
N GLY A 336 38.24 0.92 -24.71
CA GLY A 336 38.82 -0.26 -24.10
C GLY A 336 40.35 -0.35 -24.11
N GLU A 337 41.06 0.57 -24.77
CA GLU A 337 42.52 0.64 -24.67
C GLU A 337 42.96 1.44 -23.44
N LYS A 338 44.15 1.08 -22.91
CA LYS A 338 44.80 1.75 -21.79
C LYS A 338 45.82 2.74 -22.31
N TYR A 339 45.74 3.99 -21.89
CA TYR A 339 46.73 5.02 -22.17
C TYR A 339 47.22 5.67 -20.87
N LYS A 340 48.35 6.36 -20.95
CA LYS A 340 48.87 7.19 -19.86
C LYS A 340 48.32 8.60 -19.97
N PHE A 341 47.84 9.10 -18.85
CA PHE A 341 47.24 10.41 -18.74
C PHE A 341 47.88 11.18 -17.60
N GLN A 342 47.92 12.50 -17.71
CA GLN A 342 48.35 13.39 -16.63
C GLN A 342 47.14 14.06 -16.00
N ILE A 343 47.10 14.14 -14.68
CA ILE A 343 46.01 14.77 -13.95
C ILE A 343 46.15 16.30 -14.02
N LEU A 344 45.16 16.98 -14.62
CA LEU A 344 45.09 18.45 -14.70
C LEU A 344 44.39 19.07 -13.48
N SER A 345 43.30 18.45 -13.03
CA SER A 345 42.52 18.91 -11.90
C SER A 345 41.79 17.73 -11.27
N ILE A 346 41.65 17.75 -9.95
CA ILE A 346 40.84 16.81 -9.20
C ILE A 346 39.85 17.67 -8.41
N ASP A 347 38.56 17.42 -8.60
CA ASP A 347 37.49 18.05 -7.82
C ASP A 347 36.79 16.95 -7.02
N PRO A 348 37.19 16.74 -5.73
CA PRO A 348 36.59 15.73 -4.87
C PRO A 348 35.09 15.97 -4.62
N ALA A 349 34.67 17.24 -4.55
CA ALA A 349 33.29 17.61 -4.24
C ALA A 349 32.26 17.20 -5.31
N VAL A 350 32.67 17.15 -6.58
CA VAL A 350 31.81 16.76 -7.72
C VAL A 350 32.16 15.40 -8.28
N HIS A 351 33.07 14.67 -7.63
CA HIS A 351 33.57 13.37 -8.10
C HIS A 351 34.05 13.43 -9.56
N ARG A 352 34.82 14.47 -9.90
CA ARG A 352 35.35 14.69 -11.25
C ARG A 352 36.86 14.86 -11.23
N MET A 353 37.52 14.23 -12.18
CA MET A 353 38.94 14.40 -12.42
C MET A 353 39.16 14.75 -13.89
N SER A 354 39.85 15.85 -14.15
CA SER A 354 40.25 16.23 -15.51
C SER A 354 41.62 15.65 -15.82
N LEU A 355 41.68 14.94 -16.94
CA LEU A 355 42.89 14.29 -17.44
C LEU A 355 43.36 14.97 -18.72
N LYS A 356 44.65 14.80 -19.02
CA LYS A 356 45.30 15.17 -20.27
C LYS A 356 46.02 13.97 -20.86
N LEU A 357 45.95 13.75 -22.16
CA LEU A 357 46.74 12.73 -22.82
C LEU A 357 48.22 13.13 -22.79
N LYS A 358 49.08 12.25 -22.30
CA LYS A 358 50.52 12.42 -22.42
C LYS A 358 51.00 11.59 -23.59
N GLU A 359 51.41 12.25 -24.67
CA GLU A 359 52.03 11.57 -25.80
C GLU A 359 53.41 11.05 -25.38
N GLU A 360 53.66 9.75 -25.58
CA GLU A 360 55.03 9.21 -25.52
C GLU A 360 55.79 9.77 -26.73
N LYS A 361 56.84 10.55 -26.44
CA LYS A 361 57.76 11.12 -27.43
C LYS A 361 58.83 10.12 -27.81
#